data_AF-A0AB73B7R3-F1
#
_entry.id   AF-A0AB73B7R3-F1
#
_cell.length_a   1.000
_cell.length_b   1.000
_cell.length_c   1.000
_cell.angle_alpha   90.00
_cell.angle_beta   90.00
_cell.angle_gamma   90.00
#
_symmetry.space_group_name_H-M   'P 1'
#
loop_
_entity.id
_entity.type
_entity.pdbx_description
1 polymer ?
#
loop_
_entity_poly.entity_id
_entity_poly.type
_entity_poly.pdbx_seq_one_letter_code
_entity_poly.pdbx_strand_id
1 'polypeptide(L)'
;MTKAACNKSTNRAFIAPFTSTPEDKHRAIALCESCPMRKACARDALTAGTALSQGGPTPANDVIQAGVVCCGDDETLWALSRIAGVTPSIPEPTKAHRPDRCRHCHREMVKWNRYTTQPAGTVKHYARGFCEHCRKPYAEWKKSVGVASAHRGLRKPVDRKRHSAPPKKRGVLTVQPTLFEIG
;
A
#
# COMPACT_ATOMS: atom_id res chain seq x y z
N MET A 1 -14.32 -9.11 38.05
CA MET A 1 -13.95 -8.36 36.84
C MET A 1 -13.53 -6.95 37.25
N THR A 2 -12.27 -6.58 37.05
CA THR A 2 -11.80 -5.21 37.25
C THR A 2 -12.45 -4.29 36.21
N LYS A 3 -13.07 -3.19 36.65
CA LYS A 3 -13.73 -2.23 35.76
C LYS A 3 -12.73 -1.17 35.29
N ALA A 4 -12.94 -0.64 34.09
CA ALA A 4 -12.13 0.45 33.56
C ALA A 4 -12.41 1.74 34.34
N ALA A 5 -11.35 2.47 34.68
CA ALA A 5 -11.46 3.74 35.41
C ALA A 5 -12.24 4.79 34.59
N CYS A 6 -12.19 4.70 33.27
CA CYS A 6 -12.89 5.59 32.34
C CYS A 6 -14.38 5.26 32.12
N ASN A 7 -14.93 4.15 32.66
CA ASN A 7 -16.27 3.67 32.28
C ASN A 7 -17.43 4.63 32.62
N LYS A 8 -17.22 5.54 33.57
CA LYS A 8 -18.17 6.57 34.02
C LYS A 8 -17.68 7.97 33.72
N SER A 9 -16.56 8.11 33.01
CA SER A 9 -16.03 9.41 32.66
C SER A 9 -16.89 10.06 31.56
N THR A 10 -17.19 11.34 31.72
CA THR A 10 -17.89 12.16 30.71
C THR A 10 -16.92 12.87 29.76
N ASN A 11 -15.62 12.57 29.88
CA ASN A 11 -14.58 13.24 29.11
C ASN A 11 -14.62 12.78 27.65
N ARG A 12 -14.96 13.70 26.74
CA ARG A 12 -15.07 13.42 25.30
C ARG A 12 -13.73 13.11 24.64
N ALA A 13 -12.60 13.45 25.28
CA ALA A 13 -11.27 13.18 24.74
C ALA A 13 -10.99 11.70 24.51
N PHE A 14 -11.69 10.78 25.19
CA PHE A 14 -11.57 9.35 24.94
C PHE A 14 -12.01 8.92 23.54
N ILE A 15 -13.01 9.59 22.96
CA ILE A 15 -13.63 9.23 21.68
C ILE A 15 -13.25 10.20 20.56
N ALA A 16 -12.93 11.45 20.90
CA ALA A 16 -12.60 12.47 19.91
C ALA A 16 -11.44 13.35 20.41
N PRO A 17 -10.22 12.80 20.53
CA PRO A 17 -9.08 13.54 21.05
C PRO A 17 -8.77 14.76 20.19
N PHE A 18 -8.77 14.66 18.86
CA PHE A 18 -8.36 15.76 17.99
C PHE A 18 -9.25 17.00 18.06
N THR A 19 -10.52 16.85 18.46
CA THR A 19 -11.45 17.97 18.65
C THR A 19 -11.54 18.43 20.11
N SER A 20 -10.88 17.74 21.05
CA SER A 20 -10.95 18.03 22.49
C SER A 20 -9.82 18.98 22.93
N THR A 21 -10.04 19.70 24.03
CA THR A 21 -9.03 20.64 24.55
C THR A 21 -7.80 19.89 25.10
N PRO A 22 -6.63 20.55 25.17
CA PRO A 22 -5.43 19.95 25.74
C PRO A 22 -5.62 19.45 27.19
N GLU A 23 -6.38 20.19 28.00
CA GLU A 23 -6.66 19.84 29.39
C GLU A 23 -7.51 18.56 29.50
N ASP A 24 -8.48 18.40 28.60
CA ASP A 24 -9.31 17.19 28.53
C ASP A 24 -8.48 15.97 28.14
N LYS A 25 -7.55 16.12 27.20
CA LYS A 25 -6.59 15.05 26.85
C LYS A 25 -5.73 14.68 28.05
N HIS A 26 -5.14 15.66 28.73
CA HIS A 26 -4.29 15.40 29.90
C HIS A 26 -5.06 14.67 31.01
N ARG A 27 -6.30 15.07 31.29
CA ARG A 27 -7.17 14.39 32.27
C ARG A 27 -7.49 12.95 31.86
N ALA A 28 -7.80 12.72 30.58
CA ALA A 28 -8.07 11.38 30.05
C ALA A 28 -6.85 10.45 30.16
N ILE A 29 -5.66 10.97 29.85
CA ILE A 29 -4.40 10.24 29.94
C ILE A 29 -4.09 9.89 31.39
N ALA A 30 -4.13 10.86 32.31
CA ALA A 30 -3.89 10.62 33.74
C ALA A 30 -4.86 9.57 34.34
N LEU A 31 -6.12 9.57 33.89
CA LEU A 31 -7.10 8.56 34.30
C LEU A 31 -6.74 7.16 33.79
N CYS A 32 -6.16 7.06 32.59
CA CYS A 32 -5.66 5.78 32.08
C CYS A 32 -4.43 5.27 32.83
N GLU A 33 -3.54 6.16 33.25
CA GLU A 33 -2.30 5.80 33.94
C GLU A 33 -2.57 5.13 35.29
N SER A 34 -3.60 5.58 36.00
CA SER A 34 -4.06 4.99 37.27
C SER A 34 -4.98 3.77 37.10
N CYS A 35 -5.28 3.35 35.86
CA CYS A 35 -6.25 2.29 35.62
C CYS A 35 -5.64 0.89 35.81
N PRO A 36 -6.26 0.01 36.63
CA PRO A 36 -5.71 -1.33 36.91
C PRO A 36 -5.69 -2.26 35.69
N MET A 37 -6.51 -1.98 34.67
CA MET A 37 -6.57 -2.77 33.44
C MET A 37 -5.82 -2.13 32.26
N ARG A 38 -4.95 -1.15 32.52
CA ARG A 38 -4.18 -0.45 31.47
C ARG A 38 -3.47 -1.39 30.51
N LYS A 39 -2.84 -2.46 31.01
CA LYS A 39 -2.14 -3.45 30.17
C LYS A 39 -3.09 -4.25 29.26
N ALA A 40 -4.26 -4.65 29.78
CA ALA A 40 -5.27 -5.36 28.98
C ALA A 40 -5.88 -4.42 27.92
N CYS A 41 -6.22 -3.20 28.33
CA CYS A 41 -6.70 -2.14 27.46
C CYS A 41 -5.71 -1.83 26.32
N ALA A 42 -4.41 -1.84 26.59
CA ALA A 42 -3.38 -1.66 25.56
C ALA A 42 -3.33 -2.85 24.57
N ARG A 43 -3.51 -4.09 25.04
CA ARG A 43 -3.57 -5.26 24.16
C ARG A 43 -4.77 -5.18 23.22
N ASP A 44 -5.94 -4.84 23.73
CA ASP A 44 -7.14 -4.68 22.90
C ASP A 44 -6.97 -3.52 21.90
N ALA A 45 -6.29 -2.44 22.32
CA ALA A 45 -6.02 -1.28 21.48
C ALA A 45 -5.15 -1.63 20.26
N LEU A 46 -4.23 -2.59 20.37
CA LEU A 46 -3.33 -2.97 19.27
C LEU A 46 -4.06 -3.57 18.06
N THR A 47 -5.28 -4.09 18.25
CA THR A 47 -6.07 -4.73 17.20
C THR A 47 -7.38 -4.01 16.90
N ALA A 48 -7.77 -3.02 17.71
CA ALA A 48 -9.08 -2.36 17.60
C ALA A 48 -9.28 -1.56 16.30
N GLY A 49 -8.21 -1.14 15.62
CA GLY A 49 -8.29 -0.45 14.34
C GLY A 49 -8.44 -1.37 13.13
N THR A 50 -8.38 -2.69 13.33
CA THR A 50 -8.33 -3.67 12.24
C THR A 50 -9.65 -3.70 11.48
N ALA A 51 -9.63 -3.25 10.23
CA ALA A 51 -10.78 -3.34 9.33
C ALA A 51 -10.90 -4.74 8.70
N LEU A 52 -12.14 -5.19 8.44
CA LEU A 52 -12.45 -6.49 7.81
C LEU A 52 -11.74 -6.74 6.46
N SER A 53 -11.34 -5.68 5.75
CA SER A 53 -10.70 -5.74 4.43
C SER A 53 -9.18 -5.55 4.45
N GLN A 54 -8.57 -5.28 5.62
CA GLN A 54 -7.15 -4.96 5.72
C GLN A 54 -6.28 -6.18 6.06
N GLY A 55 -5.07 -6.21 5.49
CA GLY A 55 -4.14 -7.33 5.50
C GLY A 55 -3.32 -7.50 6.77
N GLY A 56 -3.82 -7.09 7.94
CA GLY A 56 -3.11 -7.26 9.20
C GLY A 56 -3.73 -6.45 10.35
N PRO A 57 -3.36 -6.77 11.61
CA PRO A 57 -3.83 -6.05 12.77
C PRO A 57 -3.32 -4.60 12.76
N THR A 58 -4.20 -3.66 13.05
CA THR A 58 -3.86 -2.23 13.19
C THR A 58 -4.30 -1.68 14.54
N PRO A 59 -3.51 -0.78 15.15
CA PRO A 59 -3.86 -0.19 16.43
C PRO A 59 -5.09 0.71 16.29
N ALA A 60 -5.72 1.01 17.41
CA ALA A 60 -6.84 1.93 17.49
C ALA A 60 -6.50 3.27 16.80
N ASN A 61 -7.52 3.94 16.27
CA ASN A 61 -7.38 5.24 15.63
C ASN A 61 -8.44 6.21 16.17
N ASP A 62 -8.11 7.50 16.22
CA ASP A 62 -8.95 8.60 16.65
C ASP A 62 -9.52 8.48 18.08
N VAL A 63 -8.83 7.79 18.98
CA VAL A 63 -9.28 7.57 20.37
C VAL A 63 -8.13 7.68 21.37
N ILE A 64 -8.43 7.88 22.65
CA ILE A 64 -7.43 7.70 23.73
C ILE A 64 -7.64 6.34 24.38
N GLN A 65 -6.63 5.48 24.31
CA GLN A 65 -6.68 4.15 24.91
C GLN A 65 -5.38 3.82 25.63
N ALA A 66 -5.47 3.21 26.81
CA ALA A 66 -4.33 2.91 27.69
C ALA A 66 -3.40 4.11 28.01
N GLY A 67 -3.90 5.34 27.86
CA GLY A 67 -3.17 6.58 28.09
C GLY A 67 -2.38 7.08 26.89
N VAL A 68 -2.67 6.55 25.69
CA VAL A 68 -2.05 6.95 24.43
C VAL A 68 -3.11 7.56 23.52
N VAL A 69 -2.81 8.70 22.90
CA VAL A 69 -3.61 9.24 21.80
C VAL A 69 -3.31 8.39 20.57
N CYS A 70 -4.30 7.63 20.11
CA CYS A 70 -4.10 6.62 19.09
C CYS A 70 -4.39 7.20 17.70
N CYS A 71 -3.40 7.17 16.81
CA CYS A 71 -3.46 7.72 15.45
C CYS A 71 -3.51 6.65 14.36
N GLY A 72 -3.58 5.36 14.73
CA GLY A 72 -3.53 4.26 13.78
C GLY A 72 -2.17 4.06 13.09
N ASP A 73 -1.09 4.67 13.60
CA ASP A 73 0.25 4.66 13.02
C ASP A 73 1.25 3.76 13.78
N ASP A 74 2.45 3.62 13.22
CA ASP A 74 3.52 2.81 13.81
C ASP A 74 3.95 3.34 15.19
N GLU A 75 3.93 4.66 15.40
CA GLU A 75 4.26 5.25 16.71
C GLU A 75 3.25 4.82 17.78
N THR A 76 1.96 4.86 17.47
CA THR A 76 0.90 4.35 18.33
C THR A 76 1.08 2.86 18.61
N LEU A 77 1.40 2.08 17.59
CA LEU A 77 1.66 0.63 17.71
C LEU A 77 2.79 0.36 18.72
N TRP A 78 3.91 1.06 18.60
CA TRP A 78 5.05 0.93 19.50
C TRP A 78 4.73 1.37 20.94
N ALA A 79 4.03 2.48 21.10
CA ALA A 79 3.64 3.00 22.41
C ALA A 79 2.73 2.02 23.16
N LEU A 80 1.70 1.50 22.48
CA LEU A 80 0.76 0.53 23.05
C LEU A 80 1.46 -0.81 23.35
N SER A 81 2.34 -1.27 22.47
CA SER A 81 3.11 -2.51 22.64
C SER A 81 3.99 -2.47 23.88
N ARG A 82 4.62 -1.32 24.15
CA ARG A 82 5.42 -1.09 25.37
C ARG A 82 4.57 -1.21 26.64
N ILE A 83 3.35 -0.65 26.62
CA ILE A 83 2.43 -0.70 27.76
C ILE A 83 1.87 -2.11 27.96
N ALA A 84 1.53 -2.79 26.86
CA ALA A 84 1.00 -4.15 26.85
C ALA A 84 2.05 -5.21 27.22
N GLY A 85 3.34 -4.90 27.05
CA GLY A 85 4.45 -5.84 27.28
C GLY A 85 4.54 -6.92 26.20
N VAL A 86 4.15 -6.59 24.97
CA VAL A 86 4.16 -7.50 23.81
C VAL A 86 5.00 -6.90 22.69
N THR A 87 5.59 -7.76 21.87
CA THR A 87 6.31 -7.33 20.66
C THR A 87 5.30 -6.95 19.58
N PRO A 88 5.39 -5.76 18.95
CA PRO A 88 4.47 -5.38 17.89
C PRO A 88 4.59 -6.31 16.69
N SER A 89 3.46 -6.82 16.21
CA SER A 89 3.38 -7.43 14.90
C SER A 89 3.22 -6.30 13.89
N ILE A 90 4.32 -5.90 13.25
CA ILE A 90 4.28 -4.89 12.20
C ILE A 90 3.60 -5.55 11.00
N PRO A 91 2.43 -5.06 10.54
CA PRO A 91 1.80 -5.61 9.35
C PRO A 91 2.80 -5.49 8.19
N GLU A 92 3.04 -6.60 7.48
CA GLU A 92 3.92 -6.54 6.31
C GLU A 92 3.42 -5.45 5.36
N PRO A 93 4.34 -4.64 4.79
CA PRO A 93 3.95 -3.50 3.96
C PRO A 93 3.03 -3.99 2.84
N THR A 94 1.75 -3.66 2.96
CA THR A 94 0.80 -3.90 1.88
C THR A 94 1.30 -3.12 0.66
N LYS A 95 1.19 -3.74 -0.52
CA LYS A 95 1.82 -3.26 -1.77
C LYS A 95 1.73 -1.74 -1.88
N ALA A 96 2.88 -1.06 -1.82
CA ALA A 96 2.98 0.40 -1.83
C ALA A 96 1.92 1.06 -2.73
N HIS A 97 1.05 1.86 -2.11
CA HIS A 97 -0.03 2.56 -2.80
C HIS A 97 0.54 3.37 -3.97
N ARG A 98 -0.03 3.19 -5.17
CA ARG A 98 0.41 3.94 -6.36
C ARG A 98 -0.31 5.29 -6.33
N PRO A 99 0.39 6.42 -6.44
CA PRO A 99 -0.24 7.74 -6.35
C PRO A 99 -1.18 7.98 -7.54
N ASP A 100 -2.36 8.57 -7.30
CA ASP A 100 -3.37 8.82 -8.33
C ASP A 100 -2.97 9.93 -9.33
N ARG A 101 -1.93 10.70 -9.02
CA ARG A 101 -1.41 11.78 -9.89
C ARG A 101 0.04 11.53 -10.28
N CYS A 102 0.39 11.90 -11.51
CA CYS A 102 1.75 11.76 -12.01
C CYS A 102 2.73 12.57 -11.16
N ARG A 103 3.83 11.96 -10.72
CA ARG A 103 4.89 12.63 -9.93
C ARG A 103 5.56 13.79 -10.65
N HIS A 104 5.50 13.86 -11.99
CA HIS A 104 6.17 14.89 -12.78
C HIS A 104 5.19 15.93 -13.38
N CYS A 105 4.14 15.49 -14.08
CA CYS A 105 3.20 16.41 -14.74
C CYS A 105 1.91 16.65 -13.96
N HIS A 106 1.75 16.02 -12.79
CA HIS A 106 0.61 16.15 -11.87
C HIS A 106 -0.78 15.85 -12.44
N ARG A 107 -0.88 15.37 -13.70
CA ARG A 107 -2.12 14.91 -14.31
C ARG A 107 -2.68 13.70 -13.57
N GLU A 108 -4.00 13.62 -13.52
CA GLU A 108 -4.73 12.49 -12.94
C GLU A 108 -4.51 11.25 -13.77
N MET A 109 -4.10 10.18 -13.09
CA MET A 109 -3.77 8.91 -13.69
C MET A 109 -4.88 7.91 -13.45
N VAL A 110 -5.31 7.26 -14.52
CA VAL A 110 -6.25 6.15 -14.45
C VAL A 110 -5.51 4.83 -14.60
N LYS A 111 -6.06 3.80 -13.96
CA LYS A 111 -5.55 2.43 -14.06
C LYS A 111 -5.37 2.06 -15.53
N TRP A 112 -4.26 1.40 -15.84
CA TRP A 112 -3.99 0.96 -17.21
C TRP A 112 -5.14 0.09 -17.72
N ASN A 113 -5.72 0.47 -18.85
CA ASN A 113 -6.78 -0.24 -19.56
C ASN A 113 -6.39 -0.39 -21.04
N ARG A 114 -6.99 -1.38 -21.73
CA ARG A 114 -6.78 -1.60 -23.18
C ARG A 114 -7.58 -0.66 -24.07
N TYR A 115 -8.55 0.05 -23.51
CA TYR A 115 -9.41 0.96 -24.26
C TYR A 115 -8.62 2.18 -24.76
N THR A 116 -8.92 2.60 -25.98
CA THR A 116 -8.26 3.72 -26.64
C THR A 116 -8.75 5.06 -26.06
N THR A 117 -10.04 5.14 -25.73
CA THR A 117 -10.66 6.36 -25.20
C THR A 117 -10.49 6.42 -23.68
N GLN A 118 -9.79 7.44 -23.19
CA GLN A 118 -9.74 7.78 -21.78
C GLN A 118 -10.71 8.93 -21.49
N PRO A 119 -11.22 9.05 -20.25
CA PRO A 119 -11.92 10.26 -19.80
C PRO A 119 -11.08 11.51 -20.10
N ALA A 120 -11.73 12.59 -20.53
CA ALA A 120 -11.04 13.82 -20.90
C ALA A 120 -10.13 14.32 -19.75
N GLY A 121 -8.88 14.62 -20.07
CA GLY A 121 -7.89 15.13 -19.10
C GLY A 121 -7.13 14.07 -18.28
N THR A 122 -7.49 12.79 -18.39
CA THR A 122 -6.79 11.70 -17.66
C THR A 122 -5.71 11.02 -18.51
N VAL A 123 -4.69 10.47 -17.84
CA VAL A 123 -3.59 9.75 -18.49
C VAL A 123 -3.41 8.36 -17.90
N LYS A 124 -2.86 7.41 -18.66
CA LYS A 124 -2.65 6.05 -18.14
C LYS A 124 -1.46 5.98 -17.17
N HIS A 125 -1.61 5.17 -16.15
CA HIS A 125 -0.48 4.73 -15.33
C HIS A 125 0.54 3.94 -16.14
N TYR A 126 1.81 4.33 -16.04
CA TYR A 126 2.93 3.59 -16.61
C TYR A 126 3.64 2.76 -15.54
N ALA A 127 4.45 3.40 -14.67
CA ALA A 127 5.21 2.72 -13.63
C ALA A 127 5.51 3.64 -12.45
N ARG A 128 5.51 3.10 -11.22
CA ARG A 128 5.99 3.76 -9.98
C ARG A 128 5.46 5.20 -9.75
N GLY A 129 4.26 5.51 -10.23
CA GLY A 129 3.64 6.84 -10.09
C GLY A 129 3.94 7.83 -11.23
N PHE A 130 4.42 7.36 -12.38
CA PHE A 130 4.58 8.14 -13.59
C PHE A 130 3.52 7.76 -14.63
N CYS A 131 3.09 8.74 -15.43
CA CYS A 131 2.18 8.52 -16.54
C CYS A 131 2.89 8.10 -17.83
N GLU A 132 2.12 7.67 -18.82
CA GLU A 132 2.64 7.24 -20.12
C GLU A 132 3.42 8.31 -20.89
N HIS A 133 3.13 9.60 -20.68
CA HIS A 133 3.82 10.71 -21.34
C HIS A 133 5.13 11.12 -20.65
N CYS A 134 5.30 10.79 -19.36
CA CYS A 134 6.46 11.19 -18.56
C CYS A 134 7.55 10.10 -18.49
N ARG A 135 7.79 9.39 -19.61
CA ARG A 135 8.81 8.31 -19.66
C ARG A 135 10.24 8.81 -19.46
N LYS A 136 10.56 10.02 -19.92
CA LYS A 136 11.87 10.66 -19.74
C LYS A 136 12.15 10.98 -18.26
N PRO A 137 11.29 11.75 -17.55
CA PRO A 137 11.41 11.95 -16.11
C PRO A 137 11.45 10.65 -15.30
N TYR A 138 10.66 9.64 -15.71
CA TYR A 138 10.73 8.32 -15.08
C TYR A 138 12.11 7.67 -15.23
N ALA A 139 12.74 7.76 -16.41
CA ALA A 139 14.06 7.17 -16.65
C ALA A 139 15.15 7.87 -15.81
N GLU A 140 15.06 9.19 -15.66
CA GLU A 140 15.96 9.98 -14.80
C GLU A 140 15.76 9.63 -13.32
N TRP A 141 14.51 9.62 -12.85
CA TRP A 141 14.18 9.18 -11.48
C TRP A 141 14.64 7.75 -11.20
N LYS A 142 14.50 6.85 -12.18
CA LYS A 142 14.95 5.46 -12.03
C LYS A 142 16.47 5.36 -11.86
N LYS A 143 17.23 6.19 -12.57
CA LYS A 143 18.69 6.29 -12.42
C LYS A 143 19.06 6.85 -11.05
N SER A 144 18.39 7.91 -10.59
CA SER A 144 18.73 8.57 -9.32
C SER A 144 18.43 7.71 -8.10
N VAL A 145 17.33 6.94 -8.12
CA VAL A 145 16.96 6.05 -7.00
C VAL A 145 17.74 4.74 -7.03
N GLY A 146 18.55 4.48 -8.07
CA GLY A 146 19.31 3.24 -8.19
C GLY A 146 18.43 1.99 -8.30
N VAL A 147 17.19 2.14 -8.78
CA VAL A 147 16.28 0.99 -8.96
C VAL A 147 16.84 0.14 -10.09
N ALA A 148 17.53 -0.95 -9.73
CA ALA A 148 18.04 -1.93 -10.66
C ALA A 148 16.93 -2.27 -11.66
N SER A 149 17.18 -2.05 -12.95
CA SER A 149 16.36 -2.69 -13.96
C SER A 149 16.46 -4.17 -13.68
N ALA A 150 15.37 -4.78 -13.21
CA ALA A 150 15.29 -6.23 -13.11
C ALA A 150 15.83 -6.76 -14.43
N HIS A 151 17.01 -7.38 -14.40
CA HIS A 151 17.57 -8.01 -15.58
C HIS A 151 16.46 -8.92 -16.08
N ARG A 152 15.98 -8.69 -17.32
CA ARG A 152 15.13 -9.68 -17.98
C ARG A 152 15.93 -10.98 -17.82
N GLY A 153 15.43 -11.91 -17.03
CA GLY A 153 16.18 -13.09 -16.61
C GLY A 153 16.84 -13.76 -17.80
N LEU A 154 17.92 -14.51 -17.54
CA LEU A 154 18.75 -15.23 -18.51
C LEU A 154 17.93 -15.62 -19.76
N ARG A 155 17.96 -14.77 -20.79
CA ARG A 155 17.18 -15.03 -22.00
C ARG A 155 17.80 -16.27 -22.60
N LYS A 156 17.03 -17.36 -22.70
CA LYS A 156 17.43 -18.50 -23.52
C LYS A 156 17.92 -17.92 -24.85
N PRO A 157 19.14 -18.22 -25.31
CA PRO A 157 19.60 -17.78 -26.62
C PRO A 157 18.51 -18.22 -27.60
N VAL A 158 17.96 -17.25 -28.33
CA VAL A 158 16.96 -17.54 -29.36
C VAL A 158 17.64 -18.48 -30.34
N ASP A 159 17.18 -19.72 -30.41
CA ASP A 159 17.60 -20.65 -31.47
C ASP A 159 17.03 -20.12 -32.79
N ARG A 160 17.84 -19.29 -33.46
CA ARG A 160 17.48 -18.63 -34.72
C ARG A 160 17.26 -19.65 -35.85
N LYS A 161 17.64 -20.93 -35.67
CA LYS A 161 17.46 -21.98 -36.68
C LYS A 161 16.05 -22.58 -36.68
N ARG A 162 15.33 -22.57 -35.55
CA ARG A 162 13.99 -23.19 -35.43
C ARG A 162 12.81 -22.24 -35.62
N HIS A 163 13.05 -20.93 -35.63
CA HIS A 163 11.97 -19.92 -35.66
C HIS A 163 12.05 -18.91 -36.81
N SER A 164 12.99 -19.06 -37.75
CA SER A 164 12.94 -18.30 -39.00
C SER A 164 11.85 -18.88 -39.90
N ALA A 165 10.70 -18.20 -39.98
CA ALA A 165 9.86 -18.30 -41.16
C ALA A 165 10.75 -18.05 -42.40
N PRO A 166 10.63 -18.86 -43.47
CA PRO A 166 11.45 -18.68 -44.66
C PRO A 166 11.28 -17.25 -45.20
N PRO A 167 12.36 -16.62 -45.69
CA PRO A 167 12.29 -15.26 -46.20
C PRO A 167 11.30 -15.23 -47.37
N LYS A 168 10.24 -14.41 -47.26
CA LYS A 168 9.33 -14.13 -48.36
C LYS A 168 10.11 -13.43 -49.47
N LYS A 169 10.53 -14.15 -50.51
CA LYS A 169 10.99 -13.55 -51.76
C LYS A 169 9.80 -12.86 -52.41
N ARG A 170 9.88 -11.55 -52.65
CA ARG A 170 8.86 -10.81 -53.41
C ARG A 170 8.73 -11.47 -54.79
N GLY A 171 7.51 -11.89 -55.15
CA GLY A 171 7.18 -12.38 -56.49
C GLY A 171 7.08 -13.91 -56.67
N VAL A 172 7.34 -14.73 -55.64
CA VAL A 172 7.14 -16.18 -55.72
C VAL A 172 6.09 -16.62 -54.70
N LEU A 173 4.95 -17.10 -55.19
CA LEU A 173 3.95 -17.80 -54.38
C LEU A 173 4.57 -19.11 -53.90
N THR A 174 5.14 -19.13 -52.69
CA THR A 174 5.43 -20.39 -52.00
C THR A 174 4.11 -20.93 -51.45
N VAL A 175 3.45 -21.76 -52.25
CA VAL A 175 2.39 -22.65 -51.77
C VAL A 175 3.08 -23.67 -50.86
N GLN A 176 2.72 -23.68 -49.58
CA GLN A 176 3.08 -24.79 -48.71
C GLN A 176 2.18 -25.96 -49.10
N PRO A 177 2.70 -27.08 -49.61
CA PRO A 177 1.87 -28.26 -49.79
C PRO A 177 1.33 -28.65 -48.41
N THR A 178 0.03 -28.91 -48.35
CA THR A 178 -0.57 -29.40 -47.12
C THR A 178 0.00 -30.78 -46.83
N LEU A 179 0.08 -31.13 -45.53
CA LEU A 179 0.69 -32.35 -45.01
C LEU A 179 0.03 -33.67 -45.49
N PHE A 180 -0.95 -33.58 -46.39
CA PHE A 180 -1.79 -34.69 -46.86
C PHE A 180 -1.54 -35.11 -48.32
N GLU A 181 -0.60 -34.48 -49.03
CA GLU A 181 -0.36 -34.78 -50.47
C GLU A 181 1.05 -35.35 -50.76
N ILE A 182 1.65 -36.06 -49.81
CA ILE A 182 2.83 -36.90 -50.08
C ILE A 182 2.43 -38.35 -49.77
N GLY A 183 1.90 -39.01 -50.80
CA GLY A 183 1.79 -40.46 -50.93
C GLY A 183 2.75 -40.95 -52.00
#